data_AF-A0A2H0LJU6-F1
#
_entry.id   AF-A0A2H0LJU6-F1
#
_cell.length_a   1.000
_cell.length_b   1.000
_cell.length_c   1.000
_cell.angle_alpha   90.00
_cell.angle_beta   90.00
_cell.angle_gamma   90.00
#
_symmetry.space_group_name_H-M   'P 1'
#
loop_
_entity.id
_entity.type
_entity.pdbx_description
1 polymer ?
#
loop_
_entity_poly.entity_id
_entity_poly.type
_entity_poly.pdbx_seq_one_letter_code
_entity_poly.pdbx_strand_id
1 'polypeptide(L)'
;MAVRVTRGKALIGRIEDLDQIRPKADKPLKISSVDYTGTSGDKIGIQSRPNATGDGTVTLYGAQIQPRFKDAIGGASLIGLDVGPILKGTSGNMTGDWRGIEVNLTDDNQAGRTVDGIGAFLRLRPQIHHAITGGLFGIEVLKDGGTKGWDAFLKFEDEATGLVNKPSGAVSLPATTGWIRVKIDSTFYKIALYDD
;
A
#
# COMPACT_ATOMS: atom_id res chain seq x y z
N MET A 1 -18.09 -28.65 25.93
CA MET A 1 -18.53 -27.73 27.00
C MET A 1 -18.62 -26.34 26.40
N ALA A 2 -19.82 -25.79 26.20
CA ALA A 2 -19.97 -24.47 25.56
C ALA A 2 -19.69 -23.36 26.58
N VAL A 3 -18.63 -22.58 26.37
CA VAL A 3 -18.33 -21.40 27.20
C VAL A 3 -19.25 -20.27 26.79
N ARG A 4 -20.29 -20.01 27.60
CA ARG A 4 -21.22 -18.90 27.37
C ARG A 4 -20.64 -17.63 27.98
N VAL A 5 -20.11 -16.73 27.14
CA VAL A 5 -19.66 -15.41 27.58
C VAL A 5 -20.88 -14.49 27.70
N THR A 6 -21.19 -14.05 28.90
CA THR A 6 -22.25 -13.05 29.14
C THR A 6 -21.76 -11.66 28.76
N ARG A 7 -22.65 -10.83 28.18
CA ARG A 7 -22.33 -9.45 27.75
C ARG A 7 -21.58 -8.68 28.84
N GLY A 8 -20.49 -8.00 28.46
CA GLY A 8 -19.74 -7.08 29.31
C GLY A 8 -18.52 -7.67 30.03
N LYS A 9 -18.25 -8.97 29.92
CA LYS A 9 -17.00 -9.57 30.43
C LYS A 9 -15.99 -9.73 29.30
N ALA A 10 -14.74 -9.32 29.54
CA ALA A 10 -13.63 -9.62 28.63
C ALA A 10 -13.42 -11.13 28.56
N LEU A 11 -13.35 -11.68 27.35
CA LEU A 11 -12.89 -13.06 27.17
C LEU A 11 -11.36 -13.03 27.22
N ILE A 12 -10.81 -13.58 28.30
CA ILE A 12 -9.37 -13.73 28.50
C ILE A 12 -9.08 -15.22 28.28
N GLY A 13 -8.54 -15.56 27.11
CA GLY A 13 -8.25 -16.95 26.76
C GLY A 13 -8.09 -17.18 25.25
N ARG A 14 -7.77 -18.43 24.88
CA ARG A 14 -7.75 -18.87 23.48
C ARG A 14 -9.17 -19.22 23.04
N ILE A 15 -9.54 -18.79 21.84
CA ILE A 15 -10.73 -19.30 21.15
C ILE A 15 -10.22 -20.28 20.10
N GLU A 16 -10.55 -21.56 20.28
CA GLU A 16 -10.26 -22.61 19.30
C GLU A 16 -11.39 -22.63 18.25
N ASP A 17 -11.04 -23.00 17.02
CA ASP A 17 -11.97 -23.18 15.89
C ASP A 17 -12.88 -21.97 15.58
N LEU A 18 -12.30 -20.76 15.63
CA LEU A 18 -13.02 -19.55 15.28
C LEU A 18 -13.05 -19.33 13.76
N ASP A 19 -14.18 -19.69 13.14
CA ASP A 19 -14.37 -19.52 11.69
C ASP A 19 -14.60 -18.07 11.26
N GLN A 20 -15.20 -17.23 12.14
CA GLN A 20 -15.59 -15.87 11.75
C GLN A 20 -15.58 -14.86 12.91
N ILE A 21 -14.99 -13.69 12.65
CA ILE A 21 -15.10 -12.51 13.51
C ILE A 21 -16.01 -11.48 12.83
N ARG A 22 -17.06 -11.03 13.53
CA ARG A 22 -17.98 -10.00 13.04
C ARG A 22 -18.11 -8.87 14.05
N PRO A 23 -17.99 -7.60 13.63
CA PRO A 23 -18.32 -6.49 14.49
C PRO A 23 -19.84 -6.44 14.78
N LYS A 24 -20.20 -5.77 15.88
CA LYS A 24 -21.59 -5.36 16.13
C LYS A 24 -21.97 -4.25 15.15
N ALA A 25 -23.25 -4.14 14.79
CA ALA A 25 -23.78 -3.00 14.07
C ALA A 25 -23.26 -1.67 14.67
N ASP A 26 -22.85 -0.77 13.78
CA ASP A 26 -22.35 0.59 14.08
C ASP A 26 -21.08 0.65 14.93
N LYS A 27 -20.35 -0.46 15.08
CA LYS A 27 -19.07 -0.49 15.78
C LYS A 27 -17.98 -1.05 14.89
N PRO A 28 -16.85 -0.36 14.71
CA PRO A 28 -15.75 -0.91 13.93
C PRO A 28 -15.11 -2.09 14.67
N LEU A 29 -14.62 -3.06 13.91
CA LEU A 29 -13.65 -4.03 14.42
C LEU A 29 -12.30 -3.33 14.53
N LYS A 30 -11.69 -3.35 15.72
CA LYS A 30 -10.35 -2.84 15.95
C LYS A 30 -9.43 -4.00 16.27
N ILE A 31 -8.31 -4.10 15.56
CA ILE A 31 -7.28 -5.12 15.78
C ILE A 31 -6.03 -4.39 16.27
N SER A 32 -5.47 -4.84 17.40
CA SER A 32 -4.22 -4.31 17.98
C SER A 32 -4.19 -2.78 18.16
N SER A 33 -5.34 -2.17 18.46
CA SER A 33 -5.46 -0.73 18.74
C SER A 33 -5.07 -0.44 20.19
N VAL A 34 -3.78 -0.47 20.49
CA VAL A 34 -3.21 -0.28 21.82
C VAL A 34 -1.96 0.60 21.77
N ASP A 35 -1.61 1.20 22.90
CA ASP A 35 -0.35 1.92 23.07
C ASP A 35 0.75 0.94 23.50
N TYR A 36 1.80 0.82 22.69
CA TYR A 36 2.97 0.01 23.03
C TYR A 36 3.96 0.86 23.84
N THR A 37 4.23 0.46 25.09
CA THR A 37 5.14 1.18 26.00
C THR A 37 6.57 0.62 26.03
N GLY A 38 6.79 -0.57 25.46
CA GLY A 38 8.10 -1.22 25.43
C GLY A 38 9.08 -0.51 24.47
N THR A 39 10.32 -0.30 24.93
CA THR A 39 11.36 0.47 24.23
C THR A 39 12.18 -0.34 23.22
N SER A 40 12.00 -1.67 23.16
CA SER A 40 12.74 -2.57 22.28
C SER A 40 11.83 -3.63 21.64
N GLY A 41 12.31 -4.24 20.55
CA GLY A 41 11.63 -5.30 19.79
C GLY A 41 10.55 -4.80 18.84
N ASP A 42 10.10 -5.68 17.94
CA ASP A 42 9.11 -5.34 16.89
C ASP A 42 7.70 -5.16 17.47
N LYS A 43 6.94 -4.25 16.86
CA LYS A 43 5.52 -4.01 17.20
C LYS A 43 4.69 -4.27 15.96
N ILE A 44 4.11 -5.47 15.88
CA ILE A 44 3.37 -5.95 14.72
C ILE A 44 1.87 -5.92 15.04
N GLY A 45 1.12 -5.09 14.30
CA GLY A 45 -0.33 -4.97 14.49
C GLY A 45 -1.12 -6.16 13.92
N ILE A 46 -0.81 -6.55 12.68
CA ILE A 46 -1.43 -7.66 11.95
C ILE A 46 -0.35 -8.37 11.13
N GLN A 47 -0.39 -9.70 11.09
CA GLN A 47 0.47 -10.51 10.25
C GLN A 47 -0.34 -11.62 9.58
N SER A 48 -0.21 -11.75 8.25
CA SER A 48 -0.80 -12.84 7.47
C SER A 48 0.32 -13.54 6.71
N ARG A 49 0.51 -14.84 6.98
CA ARG A 49 1.51 -15.70 6.30
C ARG A 49 0.89 -17.06 5.98
N PRO A 50 -0.18 -17.11 5.16
CA PRO A 50 -0.74 -18.40 4.75
C PRO A 50 0.33 -19.16 3.93
N ASN A 51 0.30 -20.49 4.00
CA ASN A 51 1.22 -21.36 3.28
C ASN A 51 0.48 -22.60 2.77
N ALA A 52 0.60 -22.91 1.48
CA ALA A 52 0.02 -24.10 0.88
C ALA A 52 1.11 -25.15 0.67
N THR A 53 0.94 -26.34 1.24
CA THR A 53 1.95 -27.41 1.24
C THR A 53 1.53 -28.67 0.46
N GLY A 54 0.32 -28.70 -0.08
CA GLY A 54 -0.19 -29.81 -0.89
C GLY A 54 0.00 -29.58 -2.38
N ASP A 55 0.19 -30.65 -3.14
CA ASP A 55 0.33 -30.60 -4.60
C ASP A 55 -1.02 -30.35 -5.30
N GLY A 56 -1.04 -29.43 -6.27
CA GLY A 56 -2.22 -29.11 -7.08
C GLY A 56 -2.30 -27.66 -7.56
N THR A 57 -3.41 -27.30 -8.23
CA THR A 57 -3.69 -25.93 -8.70
C THR A 57 -4.30 -25.09 -7.57
N VAL A 58 -3.46 -24.57 -6.68
CA VAL A 58 -3.91 -23.75 -5.55
C VAL A 58 -3.63 -22.26 -5.79
N THR A 59 -4.56 -21.40 -5.38
CA THR A 59 -4.37 -19.94 -5.33
C THR A 59 -4.37 -19.50 -3.88
N LEU A 60 -3.32 -18.77 -3.49
CA LEU A 60 -3.15 -18.29 -2.13
C LEU A 60 -3.38 -16.79 -2.09
N TYR A 61 -4.26 -16.34 -1.19
CA TYR A 61 -4.49 -14.92 -0.95
C TYR A 61 -4.02 -14.57 0.46
N GLY A 62 -3.11 -13.59 0.58
CA GLY A 62 -2.66 -13.08 1.88
C GLY A 62 -3.70 -12.17 2.56
N ALA A 63 -4.43 -11.40 1.75
CA ALA A 63 -5.55 -10.55 2.17
C ALA A 63 -6.46 -10.27 0.96
N GLN A 64 -7.77 -10.12 1.21
CA GLN A 64 -8.74 -9.69 0.21
C GLN A 64 -9.66 -8.65 0.81
N ILE A 65 -9.80 -7.49 0.15
CA ILE A 65 -10.62 -6.38 0.62
C ILE A 65 -11.51 -5.89 -0.53
N GLN A 66 -12.83 -5.98 -0.33
CA GLN A 66 -13.83 -5.74 -1.38
C GLN A 66 -15.06 -5.03 -0.81
N PRO A 67 -14.97 -3.74 -0.45
CA PRO A 67 -16.15 -2.98 -0.06
C PRO A 67 -17.08 -2.81 -1.26
N ARG A 68 -18.39 -2.70 -1.00
CA ARG A 68 -19.41 -2.48 -2.01
C ARG A 68 -20.57 -1.66 -1.47
N PHE A 69 -21.18 -0.85 -2.32
CA PHE A 69 -22.56 -0.43 -2.09
C PHE A 69 -23.51 -1.53 -2.55
N LYS A 70 -24.65 -1.63 -1.87
CA LYS A 70 -25.76 -2.46 -2.35
C LYS A 70 -26.46 -1.72 -3.49
N ASP A 71 -27.14 -2.47 -4.35
CA ASP A 71 -28.01 -1.89 -5.37
C ASP A 71 -28.98 -0.84 -4.77
N ALA A 72 -29.21 0.22 -5.53
CA ALA A 72 -30.01 1.39 -5.15
C ALA A 72 -29.54 2.18 -3.90
N ILE A 73 -28.31 1.98 -3.41
CA ILE A 73 -27.71 2.76 -2.32
C ILE A 73 -26.53 3.58 -2.83
N GLY A 74 -26.59 4.91 -2.67
CA GLY A 74 -25.48 5.82 -2.89
C GLY A 74 -24.65 6.07 -1.63
N GLY A 75 -23.42 6.53 -1.80
CA GLY A 75 -22.56 7.01 -0.71
C GLY A 75 -21.49 7.97 -1.22
N ALA A 76 -20.91 8.75 -0.31
CA ALA A 76 -19.93 9.78 -0.67
C ALA A 76 -18.57 9.20 -1.13
N SER A 77 -18.17 8.05 -0.55
CA SER A 77 -16.88 7.42 -0.83
C SER A 77 -16.93 5.92 -0.59
N LEU A 78 -16.28 5.14 -1.46
CA LEU A 78 -16.06 3.70 -1.28
C LEU A 78 -14.55 3.44 -1.25
N ILE A 79 -14.01 3.23 -0.05
CA ILE A 79 -12.56 3.13 0.17
C ILE A 79 -12.23 1.66 0.50
N GLY A 80 -11.36 1.05 -0.31
CA GLY A 80 -10.89 -0.33 -0.14
C GLY A 80 -9.96 -0.49 1.05
N LEU A 81 -8.79 0.14 0.94
CA LEU A 81 -7.77 0.14 1.97
C LEU A 81 -7.27 1.57 2.10
N ASP A 82 -7.29 2.10 3.32
CA ASP A 82 -6.69 3.37 3.67
C ASP A 82 -5.46 3.10 4.54
N VAL A 83 -4.30 3.58 4.08
CA VAL A 83 -3.02 3.42 4.79
C VAL A 83 -2.39 4.79 4.97
N GLY A 84 -2.68 5.39 6.11
CA GLY A 84 -2.11 6.66 6.53
C GLY A 84 -1.33 6.47 7.83
N PRO A 85 -0.02 6.16 7.77
CA PRO A 85 0.77 6.23 8.99
C PRO A 85 0.78 7.71 9.44
N ILE A 86 0.75 7.96 10.76
CA ILE A 86 0.70 9.31 11.33
C ILE A 86 1.82 9.43 12.36
N LEU A 87 2.75 10.36 12.15
CA LEU A 87 3.73 10.75 13.16
C LEU A 87 3.08 11.75 14.12
N LYS A 88 3.05 11.41 15.42
CA LYS A 88 2.51 12.28 16.48
C LYS A 88 3.64 12.68 17.42
N GLY A 89 3.59 13.91 17.95
CA GLY A 89 4.57 14.43 18.90
C GLY A 89 5.38 15.60 18.35
N THR A 90 6.07 16.31 19.25
CA THR A 90 6.86 17.52 18.94
C THR A 90 8.37 17.31 19.03
N SER A 91 8.83 16.14 19.50
CA SER A 91 10.24 15.81 19.72
C SER A 91 10.50 14.32 19.51
N GLY A 92 11.76 13.95 19.24
CA GLY A 92 12.19 12.56 19.02
C GLY A 92 12.38 12.27 17.54
N ASN A 93 13.65 12.23 17.11
CA ASN A 93 13.97 11.97 15.72
C ASN A 93 13.75 10.50 15.39
N MET A 94 13.07 10.25 14.28
CA MET A 94 13.06 8.94 13.66
C MET A 94 14.33 8.82 12.81
N THR A 95 15.15 7.80 13.09
CA THR A 95 16.41 7.53 12.36
C THR A 95 16.23 6.61 11.18
N GLY A 96 15.07 5.94 11.08
CA GLY A 96 14.66 5.10 9.95
C GLY A 96 13.62 5.78 9.06
N ASP A 97 12.96 4.98 8.23
CA ASP A 97 12.05 5.46 7.20
C ASP A 97 10.57 5.47 7.63
N TRP A 98 9.80 6.35 7.00
CA TRP A 98 8.34 6.43 7.14
C TRP A 98 7.67 6.03 5.82
N ARG A 99 6.94 4.92 5.84
CA ARG A 99 6.35 4.33 4.62
C ARG A 99 4.88 4.00 4.87
N GLY A 100 4.01 4.38 3.95
CA GLY A 100 2.60 4.04 3.99
C GLY A 100 2.37 2.61 3.52
N ILE A 101 2.69 2.35 2.25
CA ILE A 101 2.62 1.02 1.66
C ILE A 101 4.02 0.64 1.20
N GLU A 102 4.46 -0.54 1.62
CA GLU A 102 5.67 -1.18 1.11
C GLU A 102 5.29 -2.52 0.51
N VAL A 103 5.70 -2.75 -0.74
CA VAL A 103 5.46 -4.00 -1.46
C VAL A 103 6.80 -4.50 -1.97
N ASN A 104 7.20 -5.67 -1.47
CA ASN A 104 8.41 -6.35 -1.90
C ASN A 104 8.03 -7.68 -2.57
N LEU A 105 8.57 -7.91 -3.76
CA LEU A 105 8.57 -9.23 -4.40
C LEU A 105 9.96 -9.81 -4.19
N THR A 106 10.05 -10.81 -3.32
CA THR A 106 11.30 -11.46 -2.94
C THR A 106 11.18 -12.96 -3.15
N ASP A 107 12.23 -13.58 -3.68
CA ASP A 107 12.39 -15.04 -3.73
C ASP A 107 13.50 -15.42 -2.74
N ASP A 108 13.17 -16.31 -1.80
CA ASP A 108 14.06 -16.73 -0.70
C ASP A 108 14.94 -17.92 -1.08
N ASN A 109 14.72 -18.53 -2.26
CA ASN A 109 15.50 -19.67 -2.74
C ASN A 109 15.95 -19.47 -4.19
N GLN A 110 17.23 -19.18 -4.37
CA GLN A 110 17.86 -18.83 -5.65
C GLN A 110 17.82 -19.94 -6.73
N ALA A 111 17.20 -21.09 -6.47
CA ALA A 111 17.09 -22.22 -7.39
C ALA A 111 15.90 -22.10 -8.37
N GLY A 112 16.06 -21.28 -9.41
CA GLY A 112 15.58 -21.55 -10.77
C GLY A 112 14.08 -21.78 -11.03
N ARG A 113 13.16 -21.28 -10.19
CA ARG A 113 11.72 -21.37 -10.52
C ARG A 113 11.34 -20.37 -11.60
N THR A 114 10.83 -20.86 -12.74
CA THR A 114 10.27 -20.01 -13.78
C THR A 114 8.86 -19.55 -13.40
N VAL A 115 8.63 -18.24 -13.47
CA VAL A 115 7.28 -17.66 -13.39
C VAL A 115 6.82 -17.38 -14.82
N ASP A 116 5.97 -18.25 -15.38
CA ASP A 116 5.44 -18.09 -16.76
C ASP A 116 4.42 -16.94 -16.89
N GLY A 117 3.94 -16.42 -15.75
CA GLY A 117 3.04 -15.27 -15.65
C GLY A 117 3.75 -13.92 -15.47
N ILE A 118 2.98 -12.88 -15.16
CA ILE A 118 3.51 -11.51 -14.96
C ILE A 118 3.83 -11.28 -13.47
N GLY A 119 5.08 -10.89 -13.17
CA GLY A 119 5.45 -10.27 -11.90
C GLY A 119 5.18 -8.76 -11.94
N ALA A 120 4.41 -8.24 -10.99
CA ALA A 120 4.11 -6.80 -10.91
C ALA A 120 3.99 -6.36 -9.44
N PHE A 121 4.69 -5.28 -9.09
CA PHE A 121 4.57 -4.64 -7.76
C PHE A 121 3.22 -3.96 -7.59
N LEU A 122 2.73 -3.30 -8.64
CA LEU A 122 1.41 -2.70 -8.70
C LEU A 122 0.78 -3.01 -10.06
N ARG A 123 -0.37 -3.70 -10.06
CA ARG A 123 -1.15 -3.99 -11.26
C ARG A 123 -2.54 -3.38 -11.11
N LEU A 124 -2.89 -2.48 -12.02
CA LEU A 124 -4.16 -1.76 -12.01
C LEU A 124 -4.98 -2.16 -13.23
N ARG A 125 -6.27 -2.46 -13.03
CA ARG A 125 -7.21 -2.71 -14.13
C ARG A 125 -8.52 -1.98 -13.86
N PRO A 126 -8.88 -0.99 -14.69
CA PRO A 126 -10.23 -0.47 -14.69
C PRO A 126 -11.15 -1.38 -15.53
N GLN A 127 -12.32 -1.73 -14.99
CA GLN A 127 -13.43 -2.35 -15.73
C GLN A 127 -14.71 -1.60 -15.36
N ILE A 128 -14.95 -0.48 -16.03
CA ILE A 128 -15.95 0.52 -15.63
C ILE A 128 -17.01 0.63 -16.72
N HIS A 129 -18.27 0.51 -16.32
CA HIS A 129 -19.44 0.57 -17.22
C HIS A 129 -20.28 1.86 -17.01
N HIS A 130 -19.77 2.81 -16.23
CA HIS A 130 -20.44 4.06 -15.84
C HIS A 130 -19.60 5.29 -16.20
N ALA A 131 -20.28 6.44 -16.35
CA ALA A 131 -19.61 7.72 -16.63
C ALA A 131 -18.86 8.24 -15.39
N ILE A 132 -17.60 8.63 -15.58
CA ILE A 132 -16.76 9.28 -14.57
C ILE A 132 -16.40 10.67 -15.08
N THR A 133 -16.91 11.71 -14.41
CA THR A 133 -16.72 13.11 -14.83
C THR A 133 -15.48 13.77 -14.24
N GLY A 134 -14.94 13.24 -13.14
CA GLY A 134 -13.74 13.74 -12.47
C GLY A 134 -12.41 13.20 -13.01
N GLY A 135 -12.45 12.31 -14.02
CA GLY A 135 -11.28 11.61 -14.55
C GLY A 135 -11.03 10.24 -13.88
N LEU A 136 -10.35 9.36 -14.62
CA LEU A 136 -9.96 8.03 -14.15
C LEU A 136 -8.44 7.94 -14.15
N PHE A 137 -7.84 7.92 -12.95
CA PHE A 137 -6.40 7.91 -12.77
C PHE A 137 -5.94 6.59 -12.14
N GLY A 138 -4.87 5.98 -12.67
CA GLY A 138 -4.25 4.82 -12.02
C GLY A 138 -3.49 5.20 -10.75
N ILE A 139 -2.87 6.38 -10.75
CA ILE A 139 -2.22 7.01 -9.60
C ILE A 139 -2.60 8.48 -9.64
N GLU A 140 -3.33 8.95 -8.63
CA GLU A 140 -3.60 10.37 -8.44
C GLU A 140 -2.64 10.92 -7.38
N VAL A 141 -1.93 12.00 -7.72
CA VAL A 141 -1.02 12.68 -6.79
C VAL A 141 -1.62 14.01 -6.41
N LEU A 142 -1.88 14.19 -5.12
CA LEU A 142 -2.39 15.43 -4.57
C LEU A 142 -1.24 16.40 -4.26
N LYS A 143 -1.52 17.70 -4.40
CA LYS A 143 -0.60 18.74 -3.90
C LYS A 143 -0.36 18.56 -2.40
N ASP A 144 0.84 18.92 -1.93
CA ASP A 144 1.08 18.92 -0.49
C ASP A 144 0.19 19.99 0.19
N GLY A 145 -0.27 19.68 1.40
CA GLY A 145 -1.06 20.60 2.23
C GLY A 145 -0.27 21.22 3.38
N GLY A 146 1.05 21.08 3.39
CA GLY A 146 1.93 21.41 4.51
C GLY A 146 2.99 22.45 4.16
N THR A 147 4.08 22.46 4.94
CA THR A 147 5.21 23.39 4.73
C THR A 147 6.34 22.78 3.91
N LYS A 148 6.41 21.44 3.81
CA LYS A 148 7.37 20.72 2.97
C LYS A 148 6.65 20.10 1.78
N GLY A 149 6.90 20.65 0.60
CA GLY A 149 6.45 20.09 -0.67
C GLY A 149 7.20 18.84 -1.13
N TRP A 150 6.80 18.32 -2.29
CA TRP A 150 7.36 17.10 -2.87
C TRP A 150 8.80 17.30 -3.37
N ASP A 151 9.70 16.39 -2.98
CA ASP A 151 11.09 16.40 -3.46
C ASP A 151 11.19 15.89 -4.93
N ALA A 152 10.45 14.84 -5.27
CA ALA A 152 10.29 14.27 -6.61
C ALA A 152 9.02 13.40 -6.68
N PHE A 153 8.51 13.14 -7.89
CA PHE A 153 7.37 12.23 -8.11
C PHE A 153 7.79 10.76 -7.98
N LEU A 154 9.00 10.42 -8.45
CA LEU A 154 9.56 9.07 -8.40
C LEU A 154 11.04 9.13 -7.99
N LYS A 155 11.49 8.15 -7.21
CA LYS A 155 12.89 7.97 -6.82
C LYS A 155 13.36 6.56 -7.20
N PHE A 156 14.54 6.49 -7.80
CA PHE A 156 15.33 5.26 -7.98
C PHE A 156 16.57 5.33 -7.08
N GLU A 157 16.93 4.22 -6.45
CA GLU A 157 18.10 4.16 -5.56
C GLU A 157 19.41 4.27 -6.34
N ASP A 158 19.50 3.72 -7.55
CA ASP A 158 20.60 3.92 -8.50
C ASP A 158 20.10 3.74 -9.96
N GLU A 159 21.02 3.86 -10.92
CA GLU A 159 20.82 3.43 -12.30
C GLU A 159 20.45 1.93 -12.35
N ALA A 160 19.43 1.62 -13.13
CA ALA A 160 18.91 0.27 -13.25
C ALA A 160 18.81 -0.08 -14.74
N THR A 161 19.75 -0.90 -15.22
CA THR A 161 19.85 -1.29 -16.63
C THR A 161 18.51 -1.77 -17.17
N GLY A 162 18.02 -1.11 -18.23
CA GLY A 162 16.74 -1.43 -18.86
C GLY A 162 15.51 -0.72 -18.27
N LEU A 163 15.66 -0.02 -17.13
CA LEU A 163 14.60 0.80 -16.52
C LEU A 163 14.98 2.28 -16.48
N VAL A 164 16.20 2.60 -16.10
CA VAL A 164 16.76 3.96 -16.03
C VAL A 164 18.18 3.91 -16.56
N ASN A 165 18.43 4.62 -17.67
CA ASN A 165 19.79 4.85 -18.18
C ASN A 165 20.14 6.33 -18.01
N LYS A 166 21.37 6.63 -17.61
CA LYS A 166 21.90 8.01 -17.50
C LYS A 166 22.60 8.38 -18.81
N PRO A 167 21.92 8.97 -19.82
CA PRO A 167 22.62 9.44 -21.01
C PRO A 167 23.59 10.57 -20.63
N SER A 168 24.77 10.58 -21.24
CA SER A 168 25.70 11.69 -21.12
C SER A 168 25.30 12.82 -22.06
N GLY A 169 25.15 14.04 -21.54
CA GLY A 169 24.88 15.26 -22.32
C GLY A 169 23.64 16.04 -21.88
N ALA A 170 23.68 17.36 -22.07
CA ALA A 170 22.54 18.24 -21.83
C ALA A 170 21.75 18.45 -23.13
N VAL A 171 20.43 18.23 -23.08
CA VAL A 171 19.51 18.58 -24.17
C VAL A 171 18.82 19.89 -23.79
N SER A 172 18.85 20.89 -24.67
CA SER A 172 18.08 22.13 -24.48
C SER A 172 16.64 21.87 -24.89
N LEU A 173 15.70 22.13 -23.98
CA LEU A 173 14.26 22.02 -24.24
C LEU A 173 13.65 23.42 -24.49
N PRO A 174 12.53 23.51 -25.23
CA PRO A 174 11.77 24.75 -25.34
C PRO A 174 11.38 25.33 -23.98
N ALA A 175 11.25 26.66 -23.89
CA ALA A 175 10.93 27.34 -22.64
C ALA A 175 9.52 27.02 -22.10
N THR A 176 8.62 26.50 -22.95
CA THR A 176 7.25 26.12 -22.61
C THR A 176 7.12 24.68 -22.11
N THR A 177 8.20 23.90 -22.12
CA THR A 177 8.17 22.48 -21.74
C THR A 177 7.93 22.34 -20.23
N GLY A 178 6.79 21.73 -19.87
CA GLY A 178 6.51 21.28 -18.52
C GLY A 178 7.44 20.12 -18.13
N TRP A 179 7.51 19.78 -16.84
CA TRP A 179 8.34 18.66 -16.43
C TRP A 179 7.87 17.99 -15.14
N ILE A 180 8.13 16.70 -15.04
CA ILE A 180 8.01 15.91 -13.81
C ILE A 180 9.41 15.64 -13.27
N ARG A 181 9.62 15.90 -11.97
CA ARG A 181 10.89 15.62 -11.32
C ARG A 181 11.00 14.15 -10.94
N VAL A 182 12.14 13.55 -11.28
CA VAL A 182 12.52 12.20 -10.87
C VAL A 182 13.88 12.28 -10.17
N LYS A 183 14.10 11.49 -9.13
CA LYS A 183 15.40 11.38 -8.46
C LYS A 183 16.04 10.05 -8.81
N ILE A 184 17.29 10.05 -9.25
CA ILE A 184 18.07 8.84 -9.54
C ILE A 184 19.34 8.95 -8.71
N ASP A 185 19.51 8.02 -7.76
CA ASP A 185 20.50 8.13 -6.68
C ASP A 185 20.35 9.48 -5.92
N SER A 186 21.35 10.35 -6.03
CA SER A 186 21.44 11.65 -5.38
C SER A 186 21.07 12.79 -6.31
N THR A 187 20.90 12.51 -7.61
CA THR A 187 20.74 13.50 -8.67
C THR A 187 19.28 13.62 -9.12
N PHE A 188 18.85 14.83 -9.43
CA PHE A 188 17.51 15.10 -9.95
C PHE A 188 17.50 15.22 -11.47
N TYR A 189 16.54 14.55 -12.08
CA TYR A 189 16.27 14.53 -13.50
C TYR A 189 14.84 15.00 -13.76
N LYS A 190 14.57 15.30 -15.03
CA LYS A 190 13.26 15.77 -15.50
C LYS A 190 12.77 14.87 -16.62
N ILE A 191 11.52 14.42 -16.50
CA ILE A 191 10.75 13.92 -17.64
C ILE A 191 10.09 15.14 -18.28
N ALA A 192 10.45 15.44 -19.53
CA ALA A 192 9.86 16.53 -20.28
C ALA A 192 8.40 16.21 -20.62
N LEU A 193 7.52 17.19 -20.42
CA LEU A 193 6.12 17.13 -20.82
C LEU A 193 5.89 18.16 -21.93
N TYR A 194 5.26 17.70 -23.00
CA TYR A 194 4.83 18.54 -24.11
C TYR A 194 3.31 18.66 -24.05
N ASP A 195 2.80 19.81 -24.44
CA ASP A 195 1.40 19.95 -24.81
C ASP A 195 1.13 19.19 -26.12
N ASP A 196 -0.05 18.61 -26.22
CA ASP A 196 -0.60 18.11 -27.49
C ASP A 196 -1.19 19.25 -28.31
#